data_AF-B9E0T1-F1
#
_entry.id   AF-B9E0T1-F1
#
_cell.length_a   1.000
_cell.length_b   1.000
_cell.length_c   1.000
_cell.angle_alpha   90.00
_cell.angle_beta   90.00
_cell.angle_gamma   90.00
#
_symmetry.space_group_name_H-M   'P 1'
#
loop_
_entity.id
_entity.type
_entity.pdbx_description
1 polymer ?
#
loop_
_entity_poly.entity_id
_entity_poly.type
_entity_poly.pdbx_seq_one_letter_code
_entity_poly.pdbx_strand_id
1 'polypeptide(L)'
;MKAYKFRLQKLLDMRVDKEEECKIEFQRAQNESFRTKEKLMEMKENYRKYNNFSGSSSVIEQKIRHIYINNLSYNIGETVEELNQKEKVVESKREELKQRQIDRKTVEVLKDKYIDDFRREQNRIEQNLNDEFALYGFIRNVKAR
;
A
#
# COMPACT_ATOMS: atom_id res chain seq x y z
N MET A 1 1.87 7.69 -38.60
CA MET A 1 1.10 7.23 -37.42
C MET A 1 1.04 8.33 -36.38
N LYS A 2 -0.15 8.68 -35.88
CA LYS A 2 -0.27 9.59 -34.72
C LYS A 2 0.19 8.83 -33.47
N ALA A 3 1.03 9.44 -32.64
CA ALA A 3 1.41 8.86 -31.36
C ALA A 3 0.21 8.85 -30.41
N TYR A 4 -0.03 7.72 -29.73
CA TYR A 4 -1.10 7.63 -28.73
C TYR A 4 -0.79 8.52 -27.53
N LYS A 5 -1.76 9.36 -27.13
CA LYS A 5 -1.65 10.22 -25.96
C LYS A 5 -2.84 9.98 -25.04
N PHE A 6 -2.58 9.39 -23.88
CA PHE A 6 -3.62 9.21 -22.88
C PHE A 6 -3.97 10.53 -22.21
N ARG A 7 -5.23 10.96 -22.35
CA ARG A 7 -5.69 12.28 -21.86
C ARG A 7 -5.61 12.40 -20.33
N LEU A 8 -5.76 11.28 -19.61
CA LEU A 8 -5.74 11.24 -18.16
C LEU A 8 -4.37 10.82 -17.58
N GLN A 9 -3.28 10.94 -18.35
CA GLN A 9 -1.95 10.53 -17.88
C GLN A 9 -1.54 11.29 -16.61
N LYS A 10 -1.74 12.61 -16.55
CA LYS A 10 -1.46 13.39 -15.33
C LYS A 10 -2.26 12.92 -14.12
N LEU A 11 -3.49 12.47 -14.33
CA LEU A 11 -4.34 11.95 -13.25
C LEU A 11 -3.81 10.60 -12.75
N LEU A 12 -3.34 9.75 -13.68
CA LEU A 12 -2.72 8.48 -13.32
C LEU A 12 -1.45 8.72 -12.49
N ASP A 13 -0.58 9.62 -12.94
CA ASP A 13 0.68 9.97 -12.26
C ASP A 13 0.39 10.46 -10.82
N MET A 14 -0.55 11.40 -10.66
CA MET A 14 -0.98 11.87 -9.33
C MET A 14 -1.54 10.74 -8.43
N ARG A 15 -2.19 9.71 -9.00
CA ARG A 15 -2.69 8.58 -8.23
C ARG A 15 -1.58 7.62 -7.83
N VAL A 16 -0.56 7.46 -8.67
CA VAL A 16 0.65 6.69 -8.34
C VAL A 16 1.39 7.34 -7.19
N ASP A 17 1.61 8.66 -7.26
CA ASP A 17 2.31 9.40 -6.21
C ASP A 17 1.57 9.28 -4.86
N LYS A 18 0.24 9.45 -4.86
CA LYS A 18 -0.59 9.30 -3.66
C LYS A 18 -0.59 7.89 -3.09
N GLU A 19 -0.54 6.86 -3.94
CA GLU A 19 -0.42 5.48 -3.47
C GLU A 19 0.94 5.29 -2.77
N GLU A 20 2.01 5.84 -3.32
CA GLU A 20 3.35 5.74 -2.77
C GLU A 20 3.48 6.46 -1.42
N GLU A 21 2.92 7.66 -1.30
CA GLU A 21 2.79 8.37 -0.02
C GLU A 21 2.06 7.52 1.02
N CYS A 22 0.94 6.89 0.65
CA CYS A 22 0.19 6.03 1.58
C CYS A 22 0.97 4.78 2.00
N LYS A 23 1.81 4.20 1.13
CA LYS A 23 2.67 3.07 1.50
C LYS A 23 3.70 3.48 2.53
N ILE A 24 4.34 4.63 2.35
CA ILE A 24 5.32 5.17 3.29
C ILE A 24 4.66 5.38 4.66
N GLU A 25 3.49 6.02 4.69
CA GLU A 25 2.75 6.26 5.94
C GLU A 25 2.29 4.96 6.61
N PHE A 26 1.82 3.98 5.85
CA PHE A 26 1.48 2.66 6.37
C PHE A 26 2.70 1.95 6.98
N GLN A 27 3.85 1.99 6.30
CA GLN A 27 5.08 1.39 6.80
C GLN A 27 5.58 2.09 8.08
N ARG A 28 5.48 3.42 8.16
CA ARG A 28 5.80 4.19 9.37
C ARG A 28 4.92 3.75 10.55
N ALA A 29 3.61 3.71 10.36
CA ALA A 29 2.67 3.29 11.40
C ALA A 29 2.92 1.83 11.85
N GLN A 30 3.23 0.93 10.90
CA GLN A 30 3.55 -0.47 11.22
C GLN A 30 4.84 -0.58 12.05
N ASN A 31 5.89 0.16 11.68
CA ASN A 31 7.14 0.19 12.41
C ASN A 31 6.97 0.75 13.83
N GLU A 32 6.15 1.79 14.01
CA GLU A 32 5.85 2.35 15.33
C GLU A 32 5.10 1.36 16.22
N SER A 33 4.09 0.67 15.68
CA SER A 33 3.38 -0.41 16.39
C SER A 33 4.35 -1.54 16.77
N PHE A 34 5.23 -1.95 15.85
CA PHE A 34 6.23 -2.98 16.11
C PHE A 34 7.18 -2.61 17.25
N ARG A 35 7.71 -1.38 17.26
CA ARG A 35 8.57 -0.89 18.35
C ARG A 35 7.85 -0.88 19.71
N THR A 36 6.59 -0.46 19.74
CA THR A 36 5.79 -0.51 20.98
C THR A 36 5.57 -1.95 21.44
N LYS A 37 5.36 -2.89 20.50
CA LYS A 37 5.22 -4.31 20.80
C LYS A 37 6.51 -4.93 21.35
N GLU A 38 7.66 -4.58 20.80
CA GLU A 38 8.98 -4.99 21.33
C GLU A 38 9.18 -4.47 22.76
N LYS A 39 8.92 -3.18 23.00
CA LYS A 39 8.99 -2.57 24.34
C LYS A 39 8.06 -3.27 25.33
N LEU A 40 6.83 -3.59 24.92
CA LEU A 40 5.88 -4.32 25.74
C LEU A 40 6.38 -5.74 26.07
N MET A 41 7.02 -6.41 25.11
CA MET A 41 7.60 -7.74 25.31
C MET A 41 8.75 -7.69 26.33
N GLU A 42 9.65 -6.70 26.22
CA GLU A 42 10.73 -6.48 27.17
C GLU A 42 10.18 -6.20 28.58
N MET A 43 9.16 -5.35 28.71
CA MET A 43 8.50 -5.08 29.99
C MET A 43 7.87 -6.33 30.61
N LYS A 44 7.20 -7.16 29.81
CA LYS A 44 6.62 -8.43 30.28
C LYS A 44 7.69 -9.42 30.73
N GLU A 45 8.82 -9.47 30.05
CA GLU A 45 9.93 -10.34 30.42
C GLU A 45 10.60 -9.88 31.73
N ASN A 46 10.81 -8.56 31.86
CA ASN A 46 11.26 -7.97 33.11
C ASN A 46 10.29 -8.30 34.26
N TYR A 47 8.98 -8.19 34.03
CA TYR A 47 7.98 -8.54 35.04
C TYR A 47 8.13 -9.98 35.50
N ARG A 48 8.24 -10.93 34.58
CA ARG A 48 8.46 -12.36 34.90
C ARG A 48 9.74 -12.58 35.70
N LYS A 49 10.84 -11.94 35.29
CA LYS A 49 12.14 -12.05 35.95
C LYS A 49 12.12 -11.60 37.40
N TYR A 50 11.51 -10.44 37.68
CA TYR A 50 11.46 -9.88 39.03
C TYR A 50 10.35 -10.48 39.90
N ASN A 51 9.30 -11.03 39.30
CA ASN A 51 8.21 -11.70 40.02
C ASN A 51 8.60 -13.11 40.51
N ASN A 52 9.41 -13.85 39.75
CA ASN A 52 9.79 -15.24 40.08
C ASN A 52 10.96 -15.38 41.10
N PHE A 53 11.40 -14.30 41.73
CA PHE A 53 12.55 -14.36 42.64
C PHE A 53 12.15 -14.86 44.03
N SER A 54 12.58 -16.07 44.38
CA SER A 54 12.29 -16.76 45.65
C SER A 54 13.43 -16.77 46.68
N GLY A 55 14.38 -15.84 46.60
CA GLY A 55 15.52 -15.76 47.54
C GLY A 55 15.17 -15.09 48.88
N SER A 56 15.85 -15.50 49.96
CA SER A 56 15.77 -14.86 51.28
C SER A 56 16.20 -13.40 51.17
N SER A 57 15.24 -12.49 51.22
CA SER A 57 15.44 -11.05 51.02
C SER A 57 14.93 -10.26 52.22
N SER A 58 15.58 -9.15 52.51
CA SER A 58 15.20 -8.26 53.62
C SER A 58 13.80 -7.67 53.39
N VAL A 59 13.09 -7.33 54.47
CA VAL A 59 11.74 -6.68 54.41
C VAL A 59 11.76 -5.42 53.54
N ILE A 60 12.88 -4.68 53.57
CA ILE A 60 13.07 -3.47 52.75
C ILE A 60 13.15 -3.82 51.26
N GLU A 61 13.93 -4.85 50.89
CA GLU A 61 14.08 -5.31 49.51
C GLU A 61 12.75 -5.84 48.94
N GLN A 62 11.97 -6.54 49.77
CA GLN A 62 10.63 -7.01 49.39
C GLN A 62 9.68 -5.84 49.10
N LYS A 63 9.69 -4.78 49.92
CA LYS A 63 8.90 -3.57 49.67
C LYS A 63 9.32 -2.85 48.39
N ILE A 64 10.61 -2.65 48.18
CA ILE A 64 11.15 -2.02 46.96
C ILE A 64 10.73 -2.81 45.72
N ARG A 65 10.84 -4.14 45.77
CA ARG A 65 10.42 -5.01 44.67
C ARG A 65 8.93 -4.93 44.41
N HIS A 66 8.10 -4.95 45.44
CA HIS A 66 6.66 -4.86 45.29
C HIS A 66 6.25 -3.55 44.59
N ILE A 67 6.86 -2.43 44.99
CA ILE A 67 6.65 -1.13 44.33
C ILE A 67 7.06 -1.19 42.86
N TYR A 68 8.24 -1.75 42.57
CA TYR A 68 8.73 -1.90 41.20
C TYR A 68 7.81 -2.77 40.32
N ILE A 69 7.38 -3.93 40.80
CA ILE A 69 6.48 -4.84 40.08
C ILE A 69 5.12 -4.17 39.82
N ASN A 70 4.57 -3.46 40.80
CA ASN A 70 3.31 -2.73 40.63
C ASN A 70 3.44 -1.63 39.58
N ASN A 71 4.52 -0.85 39.62
CA ASN A 71 4.80 0.17 38.60
C ASN A 71 4.97 -0.45 37.21
N LEU A 72 5.68 -1.58 37.11
CA LEU A 72 5.86 -2.30 35.85
C LEU A 72 4.53 -2.85 35.30
N SER A 73 3.67 -3.39 36.18
CA SER A 73 2.32 -3.83 35.80
C SER A 73 1.46 -2.68 35.28
N TYR A 74 1.52 -1.51 35.93
CA TYR A 74 0.83 -0.31 35.49
C TYR A 74 1.33 0.15 34.10
N ASN A 75 2.65 0.26 33.92
CA ASN A 75 3.25 0.65 32.65
C ASN A 75 2.95 -0.36 31.52
N ILE A 76 2.89 -1.66 31.84
CA ILE A 76 2.45 -2.69 30.89
C ILE A 76 1.01 -2.43 30.45
N GLY A 77 0.11 -2.08 31.37
CA GLY A 77 -1.27 -1.71 31.06
C GLY A 77 -1.34 -0.51 30.11
N GLU A 78 -0.64 0.59 30.44
CA GLU A 78 -0.59 1.78 29.58
C GLU A 78 0.01 1.48 28.20
N THR A 79 1.09 0.71 28.15
CA THR A 79 1.75 0.34 26.88
C THR A 79 0.86 -0.57 26.02
N VAL A 80 0.01 -1.40 26.63
CA VAL A 80 -1.01 -2.19 25.90
C VAL A 80 -2.08 -1.29 25.30
N GLU A 81 -2.56 -0.29 26.04
CA GLU A 81 -3.52 0.68 25.50
C GLU A 81 -2.91 1.50 24.37
N GLU A 82 -1.67 1.94 24.51
CA GLU A 82 -0.91 2.63 23.46
C GLU A 82 -0.77 1.74 22.21
N LEU A 83 -0.42 0.46 22.39
CA LEU A 83 -0.32 -0.50 21.28
C LEU A 83 -1.65 -0.66 20.55
N ASN A 84 -2.75 -0.83 21.28
CA ASN A 84 -4.09 -0.94 20.70
C ASN A 84 -4.47 0.30 19.88
N GLN A 85 -4.09 1.50 20.34
CA GLN A 85 -4.32 2.73 19.58
C GLN A 85 -3.48 2.75 18.30
N LYS A 86 -2.20 2.37 18.37
CA LYS A 86 -1.32 2.28 17.20
C LYS A 86 -1.80 1.24 16.19
N GLU A 87 -2.28 0.08 16.64
CA GLU A 87 -2.86 -0.94 15.76
C GLU A 87 -4.11 -0.44 15.03
N LYS A 88 -4.97 0.34 15.69
CA LYS A 88 -6.11 1.00 15.02
C LYS A 88 -5.66 1.97 13.94
N VAL A 89 -4.59 2.74 14.19
CA VAL A 89 -4.02 3.65 13.18
C VAL A 89 -3.45 2.86 11.99
N VAL A 90 -2.73 1.77 12.25
CA VAL A 90 -2.23 0.87 11.20
C VAL A 90 -3.36 0.35 10.32
N GLU A 91 -4.46 -0.12 10.93
CA GLU A 91 -5.60 -0.62 10.15
C GLU A 91 -6.29 0.49 9.35
N SER A 92 -6.45 1.69 9.92
CA SER A 92 -6.96 2.84 9.19
C SER A 92 -6.09 3.18 7.98
N LYS A 93 -4.76 3.13 8.13
CA LYS A 93 -3.82 3.39 7.04
C LYS A 93 -3.81 2.28 6.00
N ARG A 94 -4.08 1.04 6.41
CA ARG A 94 -4.24 -0.11 5.52
C ARG A 94 -5.44 0.05 4.60
N GLU A 95 -6.60 0.43 5.15
CA GLU A 95 -7.80 0.68 4.35
C GLU A 95 -7.62 1.89 3.42
N GLU A 96 -6.94 2.95 3.87
CA GLU A 96 -6.59 4.10 3.02
C GLU A 96 -5.72 3.67 1.82
N LEU A 97 -4.66 2.91 2.07
CA LEU A 97 -3.79 2.39 1.01
C LEU A 97 -4.55 1.52 0.01
N LYS A 98 -5.43 0.64 0.50
CA LYS A 98 -6.27 -0.22 -0.34
C LYS A 98 -7.18 0.61 -1.25
N GLN A 99 -7.80 1.67 -0.73
CA GLN A 99 -8.61 2.56 -1.53
C GLN A 99 -7.79 3.27 -2.61
N ARG A 100 -6.58 3.75 -2.29
CA ARG A 100 -5.69 4.38 -3.29
C ARG A 100 -5.24 3.42 -4.39
N GLN A 101 -4.98 2.16 -4.06
CA GLN A 101 -4.68 1.13 -5.04
C GLN A 101 -5.85 0.89 -6.00
N ILE A 102 -7.08 0.85 -5.49
CA ILE A 102 -8.30 0.74 -6.32
C ILE A 102 -8.43 1.96 -7.23
N ASP A 103 -8.22 3.17 -6.70
CA ASP A 103 -8.28 4.41 -7.47
C ASP A 103 -7.25 4.40 -8.61
N ARG A 104 -5.99 4.05 -8.35
CA ARG A 104 -4.95 3.94 -9.39
C ARG A 104 -5.36 2.92 -10.46
N LYS A 105 -5.67 1.70 -10.03
CA LYS A 105 -5.99 0.58 -10.93
C LYS A 105 -7.19 0.88 -11.82
N THR A 106 -8.18 1.62 -11.31
CA THR A 106 -9.32 2.08 -12.11
C THR A 106 -8.89 2.94 -13.31
N VAL A 107 -7.93 3.85 -13.12
CA VAL A 107 -7.43 4.71 -14.21
C VAL A 107 -6.52 3.93 -15.16
N GLU A 108 -5.75 2.98 -14.66
CA GLU A 108 -4.96 2.07 -15.50
C GLU A 108 -5.85 1.25 -16.43
N VAL A 109 -6.92 0.65 -15.90
CA VAL A 109 -7.89 -0.10 -16.71
C VAL A 109 -8.53 0.80 -17.79
N LEU A 110 -8.81 2.06 -17.47
CA LEU A 110 -9.28 3.02 -18.49
C LEU A 110 -8.21 3.24 -19.56
N LYS A 111 -6.96 3.46 -19.16
CA LYS A 111 -5.84 3.67 -20.10
C LYS A 111 -5.70 2.50 -21.07
N ASP A 112 -5.78 1.27 -20.58
CA ASP A 112 -5.67 0.06 -21.40
C ASP A 112 -6.81 -0.03 -22.41
N LYS A 113 -8.05 0.22 -21.98
CA LYS A 113 -9.21 0.28 -22.90
C LYS A 113 -9.03 1.31 -24.02
N TYR A 114 -8.58 2.51 -23.68
CA TYR A 114 -8.32 3.54 -24.69
C TYR A 114 -7.20 3.17 -25.66
N ILE A 115 -6.19 2.42 -25.21
CA ILE A 115 -5.12 1.89 -26.09
C ILE A 115 -5.71 0.88 -27.07
N ASP A 116 -6.55 -0.02 -26.59
CA ASP A 116 -7.18 -1.04 -27.44
C ASP A 116 -8.13 -0.41 -28.46
N ASP A 117 -8.93 0.59 -28.05
CA ASP A 117 -9.77 1.37 -28.97
C ASP A 117 -8.94 2.07 -30.04
N PHE A 118 -7.83 2.70 -29.65
CA PHE A 118 -6.93 3.37 -30.58
C PHE A 118 -6.32 2.38 -31.59
N ARG A 119 -5.88 1.21 -31.14
CA ARG A 119 -5.34 0.15 -32.02
C ARG A 119 -6.39 -0.35 -33.00
N ARG A 120 -7.62 -0.61 -32.53
CA ARG A 120 -8.73 -1.01 -33.41
C ARG A 120 -9.00 0.01 -34.50
N GLU A 121 -8.99 1.30 -34.15
CA GLU A 121 -9.20 2.36 -35.11
C GLU A 121 -8.05 2.49 -36.12
N GLN A 122 -6.79 2.39 -35.67
CA GLN A 122 -5.64 2.38 -36.59
C GLN A 122 -5.70 1.21 -37.57
N ASN A 123 -6.00 -0.01 -37.07
CA ASN A 123 -6.14 -1.19 -37.92
C ASN A 123 -7.26 -1.01 -38.96
N ARG A 124 -8.40 -0.41 -38.57
CA ARG A 124 -9.51 -0.12 -39.48
C ARG A 124 -9.11 0.86 -40.58
N ILE A 125 -8.39 1.93 -40.23
CA ILE A 125 -7.89 2.91 -41.19
C ILE A 125 -6.89 2.26 -42.16
N GLU A 126 -5.96 1.46 -41.66
CA GLU A 126 -4.98 0.74 -42.48
C GLU A 126 -5.65 -0.28 -43.42
N GLN A 127 -6.65 -1.01 -42.93
CA GLN A 127 -7.40 -1.96 -43.75
C GLN A 127 -8.14 -1.25 -44.89
N ASN A 128 -8.88 -0.17 -44.59
CA ASN A 128 -9.58 0.60 -45.61
C ASN A 128 -8.62 1.14 -46.68
N LEU A 129 -7.46 1.66 -46.26
CA LEU A 129 -6.42 2.16 -47.16
C LEU A 129 -5.85 1.05 -48.06
N ASN A 130 -5.62 -0.14 -47.50
CA ASN A 130 -5.15 -1.30 -48.25
C ASN A 130 -6.18 -1.79 -49.27
N ASP A 131 -7.45 -1.82 -48.89
CA ASP A 131 -8.56 -2.20 -49.77
C ASP A 131 -8.71 -1.19 -50.92
N GLU A 132 -8.60 0.12 -50.64
CA GLU A 132 -8.56 1.17 -51.66
C GLU A 132 -7.38 0.97 -52.62
N PHE A 133 -6.17 0.73 -52.11
CA PHE A 133 -5.00 0.46 -52.96
C PHE A 133 -5.17 -0.79 -53.83
N ALA A 134 -5.76 -1.86 -53.28
CA ALA A 134 -6.05 -3.08 -54.03
C ALA A 134 -7.05 -2.82 -55.16
N LEU A 135 -8.12 -2.04 -54.90
CA LEU A 135 -9.09 -1.63 -55.91
C LEU A 135 -8.45 -0.77 -57.02
N TYR A 136 -7.67 0.25 -56.66
CA TYR A 136 -6.95 1.06 -57.65
C TYR A 136 -5.99 0.23 -58.49
N GLY A 137 -5.26 -0.71 -57.87
CA GLY A 137 -4.38 -1.65 -58.56
C GLY A 137 -5.15 -2.54 -59.55
N PHE A 138 -6.30 -3.08 -59.14
CA PHE A 138 -7.17 -3.87 -59.99
C PHE A 138 -7.69 -3.07 -61.19
N ILE A 139 -8.26 -1.88 -60.95
CA ILE A 139 -8.79 -1.00 -62.02
C ILE A 139 -7.69 -0.64 -63.02
N ARG A 140 -6.48 -0.35 -62.56
CA ARG A 140 -5.34 -0.04 -63.44
C ARG A 140 -4.97 -1.22 -64.33
N ASN A 141 -4.93 -2.43 -63.77
CA ASN A 141 -4.60 -3.65 -64.53
C ASN A 141 -5.70 -4.02 -65.52
N VAL A 142 -6.97 -3.76 -65.21
CA VAL A 142 -8.10 -3.98 -66.13
C VAL A 142 -8.08 -2.99 -67.30
N LYS A 143 -7.73 -1.72 -67.07
CA LYS A 143 -7.61 -0.71 -68.15
C LYS A 143 -6.39 -0.86 -69.06
N ALA A 144 -5.39 -1.65 -68.65
CA ALA A 144 -4.16 -1.87 -69.42
C ALA A 144 -4.23 -3.12 -70.33
N ARG A 145 -5.34 -3.86 -70.29
CA ARG A 145 -5.69 -4.94 -71.24
C ARG A 145 -6.69 -4.42 -72.26
#